data_AF-A0A2P6AR01-F1
#
_entry.id   AF-A0A2P6AR01-F1
#
_cell.length_a   1.000
_cell.length_b   1.000
_cell.length_c   1.000
_cell.angle_alpha   90.00
_cell.angle_beta   90.00
_cell.angle_gamma   90.00
#
_symmetry.space_group_name_H-M   'P 1'
#
loop_
_entity.id
_entity.type
_entity.pdbx_description
1 polymer ?
#
loop_
_entity_poly.entity_id
_entity_poly.type
_entity_poly.pdbx_seq_one_letter_code
_entity_poly.pdbx_strand_id
1 'polypeptide(L)'
;MHDLLFVASGALVGLVVGLTGVGGGSLMTPLLTMMGVPLHTAIGTDLLYASISKAGGAIVHQRHRNIDWRITLTLAAGSIPAAILTVWALREWFPDAAAYKHILTLALGFMLLLTALSLLLRPLIQRRLQAA
;
A
#
# COMPACT_ATOMS: atom_id res chain seq x y z
N MET A 1 -6.09 -4.37 -29.22
CA MET A 1 -7.26 -3.74 -28.56
C MET A 1 -7.30 -3.98 -27.05
N HIS A 2 -6.74 -5.09 -26.54
CA HIS A 2 -6.61 -5.35 -25.10
C HIS A 2 -5.66 -4.38 -24.40
N ASP A 3 -4.58 -3.95 -25.04
CA ASP A 3 -3.57 -3.05 -24.45
C ASP A 3 -4.14 -1.68 -24.06
N LEU A 4 -5.09 -1.17 -24.84
CA LEU A 4 -5.73 0.12 -24.58
C LEU A 4 -6.63 0.07 -23.33
N LEU A 5 -7.29 -1.07 -23.08
CA LEU A 5 -8.08 -1.30 -21.87
C LEU A 5 -7.19 -1.40 -20.62
N PHE A 6 -6.00 -2.00 -20.73
CA PHE A 6 -5.01 -2.04 -19.65
C PHE A 6 -4.49 -0.63 -19.31
N VAL A 7 -4.19 0.17 -20.33
CA VAL A 7 -3.76 1.57 -20.12
C VAL A 7 -4.88 2.41 -19.51
N ALA A 8 -6.11 2.29 -20.01
CA ALA A 8 -7.25 3.04 -19.51
C ALA A 8 -7.61 2.66 -18.06
N SER A 9 -7.61 1.36 -17.72
CA SER A 9 -7.86 0.89 -16.36
C SER A 9 -6.74 1.31 -15.41
N GLY A 10 -5.47 1.18 -15.81
CA GLY A 10 -4.33 1.68 -15.04
C GLY A 10 -4.38 3.18 -14.78
N ALA A 11 -4.80 3.97 -15.77
CA ALA A 11 -4.97 5.42 -15.63
C ALA A 11 -6.12 5.78 -14.67
N LEU A 12 -7.27 5.11 -14.78
CA LEU A 12 -8.43 5.33 -13.91
C LEU A 12 -8.11 4.97 -12.45
N VAL A 13 -7.48 3.81 -12.24
CA VAL A 13 -7.06 3.35 -10.92
C VAL A 13 -6.00 4.29 -10.35
N GLY A 14 -5.00 4.69 -11.14
CA GLY A 14 -3.98 5.66 -10.73
C GLY A 14 -4.57 7.01 -10.33
N LEU A 15 -5.59 7.48 -11.04
CA LEU A 15 -6.31 8.72 -10.73
C LEU A 15 -7.10 8.59 -9.41
N VAL A 16 -7.83 7.48 -9.22
CA VAL A 16 -8.60 7.23 -7.98
C VAL A 16 -7.67 7.09 -6.78
N VAL A 17 -6.57 6.35 -6.90
CA VAL A 17 -5.56 6.19 -5.86
C VAL A 17 -4.87 7.53 -5.56
N GLY A 18 -4.54 8.31 -6.59
CA GLY A 18 -3.95 9.64 -6.45
C GLY A 18 -4.88 10.64 -5.74
N LEU A 19 -6.18 10.62 -6.05
CA LEU A 19 -7.17 11.48 -5.40
C LEU A 19 -7.50 11.05 -3.98
N THR A 20 -7.61 9.75 -3.73
CA THR A 20 -7.98 9.22 -2.41
C THR A 20 -6.81 9.25 -1.43
N GLY A 21 -5.56 9.23 -1.91
CA GLY A 21 -4.37 9.12 -1.08
C GLY A 21 -4.30 7.81 -0.26
N VAL A 22 -5.24 6.90 -0.48
CA VAL A 22 -5.27 5.56 0.11
C VAL A 22 -4.24 4.73 -0.65
N GLY A 23 -3.21 4.26 0.03
CA GLY A 23 -2.03 3.65 -0.61
C GLY A 23 -2.38 2.55 -1.63
N GLY A 24 -1.67 2.54 -2.76
CA GLY A 24 -1.92 1.64 -3.91
C GLY A 24 -2.16 0.17 -3.56
N GLY A 25 -1.49 -0.37 -2.54
CA GLY A 25 -1.58 -1.79 -2.16
C GLY A 25 -2.94 -2.28 -1.73
N SER A 26 -3.86 -1.40 -1.31
CA SER A 26 -5.22 -1.84 -1.00
C SER A 26 -6.08 -2.12 -2.24
N LEU A 27 -5.77 -1.51 -3.39
CA LEU A 27 -6.61 -1.59 -4.60
C LEU A 27 -5.87 -2.21 -5.79
N MET A 28 -4.59 -1.88 -5.99
CA MET A 28 -3.81 -2.33 -7.14
C MET A 28 -3.40 -3.80 -7.00
N THR A 29 -3.05 -4.26 -5.80
CA THR A 29 -2.71 -5.66 -5.54
C THR A 29 -3.89 -6.62 -5.84
N PRO A 30 -5.12 -6.41 -5.32
CA PRO A 30 -6.24 -7.27 -5.68
C PRO A 30 -6.57 -7.20 -7.18
N LEU A 31 -6.51 -6.03 -7.81
CA LEU A 31 -6.72 -5.89 -9.27
C LEU A 31 -5.74 -6.74 -10.08
N LEU A 32 -4.44 -6.67 -9.79
CA LEU A 32 -3.43 -7.45 -10.50
C LEU A 32 -3.59 -8.96 -10.27
N THR A 33 -4.01 -9.37 -9.07
CA THR A 33 -4.27 -10.79 -8.78
C THR A 33 -5.49 -11.33 -9.51
N MET A 34 -6.54 -10.52 -9.67
CA MET A 34 -7.70 -10.86 -10.49
C MET A 34 -7.35 -11.00 -11.98
N MET A 35 -6.27 -10.34 -12.42
CA MET A 35 -5.73 -10.44 -13.78
C MET A 35 -4.74 -11.61 -13.96
N GLY A 36 -4.60 -12.49 -12.97
CA GLY A 36 -3.79 -13.71 -13.07
C GLY A 36 -2.30 -13.53 -12.77
N VAL A 37 -1.86 -12.36 -12.30
CA VAL A 37 -0.47 -12.12 -11.89
C VAL A 37 -0.19 -12.84 -10.56
N PRO A 38 0.97 -13.54 -10.41
CA PRO A 38 1.36 -14.14 -9.15
C PRO A 38 1.37 -13.10 -8.02
N LEU A 39 0.78 -13.45 -6.87
CA LEU A 39 0.57 -12.53 -5.74
C LEU A 39 1.86 -11.86 -5.25
N HIS A 40 2.97 -12.61 -5.21
CA HIS A 40 4.26 -12.07 -4.79
C HIS A 40 4.78 -10.99 -5.75
N THR A 41 4.60 -11.18 -7.06
CA THR A 41 4.97 -10.20 -8.08
C THR A 41 4.05 -8.99 -8.01
N ALA A 42 2.74 -9.20 -7.85
CA ALA A 42 1.75 -8.13 -7.75
C ALA A 42 2.02 -7.19 -6.56
N ILE A 43 2.39 -7.75 -5.40
CA ILE A 43 2.73 -6.96 -4.21
C ILE A 43 4.01 -6.16 -4.43
N GLY A 44 5.05 -6.79 -5.00
CA GLY A 44 6.32 -6.10 -5.29
C GLY A 44 6.15 -4.95 -6.28
N THR A 45 5.40 -5.16 -7.37
CA THR A 45 5.14 -4.12 -8.38
C THR A 45 4.30 -2.97 -7.81
N ASP A 46 3.27 -3.27 -7.02
CA ASP A 46 2.48 -2.23 -6.37
C ASP A 46 3.32 -1.41 -5.37
N LEU A 47 4.14 -2.05 -4.54
CA LEU A 47 5.04 -1.37 -3.60
C LEU A 47 5.98 -0.39 -4.32
N LEU A 48 6.53 -0.80 -5.45
CA LEU A 48 7.40 0.06 -6.28
C LEU A 48 6.61 1.26 -6.81
N TYR A 49 5.43 1.03 -7.38
CA TYR A 49 4.54 2.08 -7.88
C TYR A 49 4.15 3.07 -6.76
N ALA A 50 3.73 2.55 -5.61
CA ALA A 50 3.33 3.34 -4.46
C ALA A 50 4.50 4.15 -3.87
N SER A 51 5.72 3.64 -3.95
CA SER A 51 6.93 4.35 -3.52
C SER A 51 7.24 5.53 -4.43
N ILE A 52 7.17 5.33 -5.76
CA ILE A 52 7.40 6.39 -6.75
C ILE A 52 6.34 7.50 -6.63
N SER A 53 5.06 7.12 -6.53
CA SER A 53 3.97 8.11 -6.40
C SER A 53 4.07 8.91 -5.11
N LYS A 54 4.40 8.26 -3.98
CA LYS A 54 4.63 8.93 -2.69
C LYS A 54 5.87 9.80 -2.69
N ALA A 55 6.95 9.40 -3.37
CA ALA A 55 8.14 10.23 -3.51
C ALA A 55 7.82 11.54 -4.25
N GLY A 56 7.05 11.46 -5.35
CA GLY A 56 6.54 12.65 -6.06
C GLY A 56 5.69 13.55 -5.16
N GLY A 57 4.73 12.97 -4.42
CA GLY A 57 3.89 13.70 -3.47
C GLY A 57 4.69 14.34 -2.32
N ALA A 58 5.71 13.64 -1.81
CA ALA A 58 6.59 14.13 -0.76
C ALA A 58 7.40 15.36 -1.22
N ILE A 59 7.94 15.36 -2.45
CA ILE A 59 8.66 16.51 -3.00
C ILE A 59 7.75 17.76 -3.04
N VAL A 60 6.50 17.59 -3.46
CA VAL A 60 5.51 18.69 -3.50
C VAL A 60 5.19 19.20 -2.09
N HIS A 61 4.98 18.32 -1.11
CA HIS A 61 4.72 18.72 0.27
C HIS A 61 5.94 19.34 0.96
N GLN A 62 7.16 18.89 0.60
CA GLN A 62 8.41 19.47 1.07
C GLN A 62 8.57 20.91 0.59
N ARG A 63 8.21 21.21 -0.67
CA ARG A 63 8.21 22.59 -1.19
C ARG A 63 7.32 23.52 -0.38
N HIS A 64 6.23 23.01 0.17
CA HIS A 64 5.33 23.76 1.06
C HIS A 64 5.76 23.72 2.54
N ARG A 65 6.94 23.15 2.86
CA ARG A 65 7.48 22.97 4.24
C ARG A 65 6.52 22.27 5.20
N ASN A 66 5.64 21.42 4.70
CA ASN A 66 4.58 20.77 5.49
C ASN A 66 4.98 19.37 6.01
N ILE A 67 6.28 19.04 6.00
CA ILE A 67 6.79 17.72 6.40
C ILE A 67 7.47 17.83 7.77
N ASP A 68 6.90 17.14 8.75
CA ASP A 68 7.57 16.90 10.03
C ASP A 68 8.55 15.73 9.88
N TRP A 69 9.82 16.06 9.67
CA TRP A 69 10.90 15.10 9.49
C TRP A 69 11.13 14.21 10.71
N ARG A 70 10.77 14.65 11.92
CA ARG A 70 10.94 13.85 13.13
C ARG A 70 9.96 12.68 13.13
N ILE A 71 8.71 12.93 12.76
CA ILE A 71 7.68 11.89 12.63
C ILE A 71 8.06 10.95 11.47
N THR A 72 8.42 11.50 10.31
CA THR A 72 8.81 10.71 9.13
C THR A 72 9.99 9.78 9.42
N LEU A 73 11.05 10.28 10.06
CA LEU A 73 12.23 9.47 10.39
C LEU A 73 11.92 8.40 11.43
N THR A 74 11.08 8.70 12.43
CA THR A 74 10.70 7.73 13.46
C THR A 74 9.87 6.59 12.86
N LEU A 75 8.92 6.91 11.96
CA LEU A 75 8.17 5.89 11.22
C LEU A 75 9.09 5.08 10.30
N ALA A 76 10.02 5.73 9.60
CA ALA A 76 10.96 5.05 8.71
C ALA A 76 11.88 4.09 9.47
N ALA A 77 12.38 4.51 10.63
CA ALA A 77 13.24 3.70 11.50
C ALA A 77 12.53 2.46 12.05
N GLY A 78 11.21 2.51 12.26
CA GLY A 78 10.43 1.31 12.61
C GLY A 78 10.07 0.45 11.40
N SER A 79 9.63 1.08 10.31
CA SER A 79 9.02 0.37 9.16
C SER A 79 10.05 -0.34 8.29
N ILE A 80 11.21 0.30 8.02
CA ILE A 80 12.23 -0.25 7.11
C ILE A 80 12.85 -1.52 7.70
N PRO A 81 13.35 -1.53 8.95
CA PRO A 81 13.92 -2.75 9.54
C PRO A 81 12.88 -3.85 9.70
N ALA A 82 11.65 -3.51 10.11
CA ALA A 82 10.58 -4.48 10.23
C ALA A 82 10.25 -5.15 8.88
N ALA A 83 10.20 -4.38 7.79
CA ALA A 83 9.97 -4.92 6.45
C ALA A 83 11.11 -5.87 6.02
N ILE A 84 12.37 -5.48 6.22
CA ILE A 84 13.54 -6.30 5.89
C ILE A 84 13.55 -7.59 6.71
N LEU A 85 13.34 -7.49 8.03
CA LEU A 85 13.28 -8.65 8.92
C LEU A 85 12.15 -9.62 8.54
N THR A 86 10.98 -9.09 8.18
CA THR A 86 9.85 -9.92 7.78
C THR A 86 10.13 -10.66 6.47
N VAL A 87 10.70 -9.99 5.47
CA VAL A 87 11.06 -10.61 4.19
C VAL A 87 12.15 -11.66 4.39
N TRP A 88 13.15 -11.37 5.22
CA TRP A 88 14.23 -12.30 5.54
C TRP A 88 13.70 -13.54 6.28
N ALA A 89 12.89 -13.36 7.32
CA ALA A 89 12.27 -14.46 8.06
C ALA A 89 11.36 -15.31 7.17
N LEU A 90 10.57 -14.68 6.28
CA LEU A 90 9.70 -15.40 5.36
C LEU A 90 10.49 -16.26 4.37
N ARG A 91 11.63 -15.76 3.88
CA ARG A 91 12.52 -16.51 2.98
C ARG A 91 13.19 -17.69 3.66
N GLU A 92 13.61 -17.52 4.92
CA GLU A 92 14.33 -18.57 5.66
C GLU A 92 13.38 -19.69 6.12
N TRP A 93 12.15 -19.34 6.52
CA TRP A 93 11.19 -20.30 7.10
C TRP A 93 10.31 -20.99 6.05
N PHE A 94 10.15 -20.41 4.86
CA PHE A 94 9.32 -20.96 3.79
C PHE A 94 10.08 -21.04 2.45
N PRO A 95 10.73 -22.19 2.15
CA PRO A 95 11.43 -22.37 0.89
C PRO A 95 10.50 -22.43 -0.35
N ASP A 96 9.23 -22.81 -0.17
CA ASP A 96 8.27 -22.96 -1.27
C ASP A 96 7.36 -21.73 -1.46
N ALA A 97 7.33 -21.21 -2.70
CA ALA A 97 6.50 -20.08 -3.11
C ALA A 97 4.99 -20.31 -2.93
N ALA A 98 4.55 -21.57 -2.91
CA ALA A 98 3.16 -21.94 -2.69
C ALA A 98 2.77 -21.84 -1.19
N ALA A 99 3.71 -22.09 -0.28
CA ALA A 99 3.44 -22.17 1.15
C ALA A 99 3.14 -20.79 1.77
N TYR A 100 3.90 -19.75 1.42
CA TYR A 100 3.63 -18.40 1.93
C TYR A 100 2.52 -17.67 1.17
N LYS A 101 2.11 -18.13 -0.02
CA LYS A 101 1.04 -17.48 -0.80
C LYS A 101 -0.25 -17.39 0.00
N HIS A 102 -0.64 -18.45 0.72
CA HIS A 102 -1.85 -18.45 1.53
C HIS A 102 -1.78 -17.44 2.68
N ILE A 103 -0.64 -17.40 3.39
CA ILE A 103 -0.37 -16.45 4.48
C ILE A 103 -0.44 -15.02 3.95
N LEU A 104 0.17 -14.76 2.81
CA LEU A 104 0.23 -13.44 2.20
C LEU A 104 -1.16 -12.96 1.75
N THR A 105 -1.99 -13.83 1.16
CA THR A 105 -3.37 -13.51 0.81
C THR A 105 -4.21 -13.19 2.05
N LEU A 106 -4.09 -13.99 3.12
CA LEU A 106 -4.82 -13.75 4.38
C LEU A 106 -4.37 -12.44 5.04
N ALA A 107 -3.06 -12.16 5.07
CA ALA A 107 -2.52 -10.92 5.60
C ALA A 107 -3.02 -9.70 4.82
N LEU A 108 -3.03 -9.78 3.48
CA LEU A 108 -3.62 -8.76 2.61
C LEU A 108 -5.10 -8.56 2.92
N GLY A 109 -5.89 -9.65 2.94
CA GLY A 109 -7.32 -9.59 3.24
C GLY A 109 -7.60 -8.96 4.60
N PHE A 110 -6.85 -9.35 5.62
CA PHE A 110 -6.96 -8.78 6.96
C PHE A 110 -6.59 -7.29 6.98
N MET A 111 -5.50 -6.89 6.33
CA MET A 111 -5.12 -5.47 6.19
C MET A 111 -6.18 -4.66 5.45
N LEU A 112 -6.80 -5.20 4.40
CA LEU A 112 -7.87 -4.53 3.65
C LEU A 112 -9.09 -4.30 4.55
N LEU A 113 -9.50 -5.30 5.31
CA LEU A 113 -10.61 -5.18 6.27
C LEU A 113 -10.29 -4.17 7.36
N LEU A 114 -9.08 -4.20 7.93
CA LEU A 114 -8.62 -3.21 8.91
C LEU A 114 -8.60 -1.80 8.33
N THR A 115 -8.15 -1.64 7.09
CA THR A 115 -8.09 -0.34 6.41
C THR A 115 -9.49 0.19 6.11
N ALA A 116 -10.39 -0.67 5.62
CA ALA A 116 -11.79 -0.32 5.39
C ALA A 116 -12.49 0.08 6.70
N LEU A 117 -12.29 -0.68 7.77
CA LEU A 117 -12.82 -0.37 9.10
C LEU A 117 -12.24 0.95 9.63
N SER A 118 -10.93 1.16 9.51
CA SER A 118 -10.26 2.41 9.88
C SER A 118 -10.83 3.61 9.12
N LEU A 119 -11.06 3.49 7.81
CA LEU A 119 -11.68 4.53 6.98
C LEU A 119 -13.11 4.85 7.40
N LEU A 120 -13.92 3.85 7.77
CA LEU A 120 -15.28 4.04 8.27
C LEU A 120 -15.32 4.68 9.67
N LEU A 121 -14.33 4.37 10.53
CA LEU A 121 -14.22 4.91 11.88
C LEU A 121 -13.57 6.31 11.92
N ARG A 122 -12.76 6.68 10.93
CA ARG A 122 -12.15 8.01 10.80
C ARG A 122 -13.12 9.18 11.02
N PRO A 123 -14.31 9.25 10.37
CA PRO A 123 -15.24 10.35 10.60
C PRO A 123 -15.77 10.41 12.04
N LEU A 124 -15.87 9.27 12.74
CA LEU A 124 -16.29 9.23 14.15
C LEU A 124 -15.18 9.73 15.08
N ILE A 125 -13.93 9.33 14.81
CA ILE A 125 -12.75 9.72 15.58
C ILE A 125 -12.48 11.22 15.42
N GLN A 126 -12.56 11.73 14.19
CA GLN A 126 -12.36 13.16 13.92
C GLN A 126 -13.44 14.01 14.58
N ARG A 127 -14.71 13.57 14.57
CA ARG A 127 -15.80 14.25 15.30
C ARG A 127 -15.56 14.30 16.81
N ARG A 128 -14.97 13.26 17.40
CA ARG A 128 -14.63 13.26 18.84
C ARG A 128 -13.41 14.10 19.17
N LEU A 129 -12.40 14.13 18.29
CA LEU A 129 -11.20 14.97 18.49
C LEU A 129 -11.46 16.47 18.29
N GLN A 130 -12.46 16.85 17.49
CA GLN A 130 -12.86 18.25 17.30
C GLN A 130 -13.88 18.74 18.35
N ALA A 131 -14.51 17.82 19.08
CA ALA A 131 -15.48 18.12 20.13
C ALA A 131 -14.87 18.17 21.55
N ALA A 132 -13.56 17.94 21.67
CA ALA A 132 -12.76 18.04 22.90
C ALA A 132 -11.81 19.24 22.79
#